data_AF-E3NAF9-F1
#
_entry.id   AF-E3NAF9-F1
#
_cell.length_a   1.000
_cell.length_b   1.000
_cell.length_c   1.000
_cell.angle_alpha   90.00
_cell.angle_beta   90.00
_cell.angle_gamma   90.00
#
_symmetry.space_group_name_H-M   'P 1'
#
loop_
_entity.id
_entity.type
_entity.pdbx_description
1 polymer ?
#
loop_
_entity_poly.entity_id
_entity_poly.type
_entity_poly.pdbx_seq_one_letter_code
_entity_poly.pdbx_strand_id
1 'polypeptide(L)'
;MHWNHVVALISLLLMSPLTVEAAEKTCRGTEVKELEDGCTIINEASLIFRDSKDEALIKRKTETISIIENGVEVIETNIENFDYLKNVKKISNKVGPAIAFRRNLKLKRFNFGGLKYLKGDPVRISEQKFSRIINFQVDVVFEDDHFSSVGSSSSQSFRDLMFLEHISRSTNERTEKCSKQFIEVRTNEISEDDYKQKAIIAMVAFAILCIVSLIIICNWFKHRRSVEKNDVNDKKNKGNTNKKHEKDKKTEAGTTPLKKSKTLTVFD
;
A
#
# COMPACT_ATOMS: atom_id res chain seq x y z
N MET A 1 -59.96 -12.94 -47.34
CA MET A 1 -59.01 -12.10 -46.56
C MET A 1 -58.85 -12.53 -45.10
N HIS A 2 -59.24 -13.75 -44.69
CA HIS A 2 -59.25 -14.16 -43.28
C HIS A 2 -57.98 -14.92 -42.83
N TRP A 3 -57.22 -15.48 -43.78
CA TRP A 3 -56.05 -16.33 -43.51
C TRP A 3 -54.78 -15.55 -43.17
N ASN A 4 -54.57 -14.38 -43.78
CA ASN A 4 -53.38 -13.55 -43.54
C ASN A 4 -53.32 -13.01 -42.10
N HIS A 5 -54.48 -12.79 -41.46
CA HIS A 5 -54.54 -12.37 -40.07
C HIS A 5 -54.18 -13.49 -39.09
N VAL A 6 -54.53 -14.74 -39.41
CA VAL A 6 -54.19 -15.91 -38.58
C VAL A 6 -52.69 -16.17 -38.62
N VAL A 7 -52.06 -16.08 -39.79
CA VAL A 7 -50.61 -16.25 -39.96
C VAL A 7 -49.83 -15.13 -39.27
N ALA A 8 -50.32 -13.89 -39.32
CA ALA A 8 -49.70 -12.75 -38.64
C ALA A 8 -49.77 -12.88 -37.10
N LEU A 9 -50.88 -13.36 -36.54
CA LEU A 9 -51.04 -13.58 -35.10
C LEU A 9 -50.13 -14.69 -34.57
N ILE A 10 -50.00 -15.80 -35.31
CA ILE A 10 -49.10 -16.91 -34.93
C ILE A 10 -47.63 -16.48 -35.01
N SER A 11 -47.27 -15.68 -36.02
CA SER A 11 -45.91 -15.13 -36.15
C SER A 11 -45.57 -14.13 -35.04
N LEU A 12 -46.55 -13.37 -34.54
CA LEU A 12 -46.36 -12.44 -33.42
C LEU A 12 -46.19 -13.17 -32.07
N LEU A 13 -46.89 -14.30 -31.88
CA LEU A 13 -46.76 -15.14 -30.69
C LEU A 13 -45.41 -15.85 -30.62
N LEU A 14 -44.85 -16.28 -31.75
CA LEU A 14 -43.55 -16.95 -31.85
C LEU A 14 -42.34 -16.02 -31.71
N MET A 15 -42.54 -14.69 -31.81
CA MET A 15 -41.50 -13.68 -31.61
C MET A 15 -41.49 -13.11 -30.19
N SER A 16 -42.27 -13.68 -29.26
CA SER A 16 -42.16 -13.36 -27.85
C SER A 16 -40.76 -13.79 -27.39
N PRO A 17 -39.88 -12.88 -26.94
CA PRO A 17 -38.62 -13.30 -26.35
C PRO A 17 -38.96 -14.21 -25.17
N LEU A 18 -38.48 -15.45 -25.23
CA LEU A 18 -38.39 -16.33 -24.08
C LEU A 18 -37.49 -15.60 -23.08
N THR A 19 -38.09 -14.75 -22.24
CA THR A 19 -37.46 -14.28 -21.02
C THR A 19 -37.35 -15.51 -20.16
N VAL A 20 -36.23 -16.22 -20.28
CA VAL A 20 -35.77 -17.13 -19.25
C VAL A 20 -35.64 -16.23 -18.02
N GLU A 21 -36.65 -16.26 -17.15
CA GLU A 21 -36.49 -15.74 -15.80
C GLU A 21 -35.26 -16.46 -15.26
N ALA A 22 -34.14 -15.72 -15.17
CA ALA A 22 -32.95 -16.20 -14.51
C ALA A 22 -33.41 -16.62 -13.12
N ALA A 23 -33.41 -17.94 -12.87
CA ALA A 23 -33.91 -18.49 -11.62
C ALA A 23 -33.23 -17.72 -10.49
N GLU A 24 -34.04 -17.17 -9.59
CA GLU A 24 -33.54 -16.36 -8.48
C GLU A 24 -32.61 -17.23 -7.64
N LYS A 25 -31.31 -16.92 -7.69
CA LYS A 25 -30.28 -17.62 -6.93
C LYS A 25 -29.70 -16.65 -5.91
N THR A 26 -30.01 -16.93 -4.66
CA THR A 26 -29.50 -16.19 -3.51
C THR A 26 -28.20 -16.81 -3.04
N CYS A 27 -27.19 -15.98 -2.86
CA CYS A 27 -25.86 -16.38 -2.43
C CYS A 27 -25.40 -15.56 -1.22
N ARG A 28 -24.59 -16.20 -0.38
CA ARG A 28 -23.87 -15.51 0.69
C ARG A 28 -22.75 -14.66 0.11
N GLY A 29 -22.63 -13.42 0.58
CA GLY A 29 -21.50 -12.55 0.21
C GLY A 29 -20.16 -13.11 0.67
N THR A 30 -19.16 -13.01 -0.19
CA THR A 30 -17.77 -13.41 0.06
C THR A 30 -16.86 -12.65 -0.91
N GLU A 31 -15.57 -12.99 -0.97
CA GLU A 31 -14.70 -12.55 -2.05
C GLU A 31 -15.20 -13.08 -3.39
N VAL A 32 -15.25 -12.23 -4.43
CA VAL A 32 -15.82 -12.60 -5.73
C VAL A 32 -15.19 -13.88 -6.30
N LYS A 33 -13.90 -14.13 -6.06
CA LYS A 33 -13.23 -15.37 -6.51
C LYS A 33 -13.85 -16.64 -5.93
N GLU A 34 -14.45 -16.56 -4.76
CA GLU A 34 -15.07 -17.68 -4.04
C GLU A 34 -16.58 -17.73 -4.23
N LEU A 35 -17.18 -16.66 -4.80
CA LEU A 35 -18.61 -16.59 -5.03
C LEU A 35 -19.08 -17.70 -5.97
N GLU A 36 -20.24 -18.29 -5.72
CA GLU A 36 -20.81 -19.27 -6.63
C GLU A 36 -21.19 -18.65 -7.98
N ASP A 37 -21.21 -19.44 -9.05
CA ASP A 37 -21.69 -18.97 -10.35
C ASP A 37 -23.22 -18.79 -10.33
N GLY A 38 -23.71 -17.81 -11.10
CA GLY A 38 -25.14 -17.58 -11.35
C GLY A 38 -25.91 -16.87 -10.22
N CYS A 39 -25.23 -16.25 -9.25
CA CYS A 39 -25.89 -15.51 -8.19
C CYS A 39 -26.67 -14.30 -8.74
N THR A 40 -27.92 -14.13 -8.33
CA THR A 40 -28.76 -12.97 -8.68
C THR A 40 -28.96 -12.02 -7.50
N ILE A 41 -28.91 -12.55 -6.27
CA ILE A 41 -29.06 -11.80 -5.01
C ILE A 41 -27.92 -12.17 -4.05
N ILE A 42 -27.29 -11.15 -3.45
CA ILE A 42 -26.34 -11.33 -2.36
C ILE A 42 -27.00 -10.85 -1.06
N ASN A 43 -27.27 -11.78 -0.15
CA ASN A 43 -27.72 -11.48 1.21
C ASN A 43 -26.75 -12.14 2.20
N GLU A 44 -26.95 -12.01 3.51
CA GLU A 44 -26.03 -12.46 4.59
C GLU A 44 -24.67 -11.75 4.78
N ALA A 45 -23.91 -11.41 3.75
CA ALA A 45 -22.58 -10.78 3.91
C ALA A 45 -22.21 -9.84 2.75
N SER A 46 -21.19 -8.98 2.98
CA SER A 46 -20.65 -8.07 1.96
C SER A 46 -20.10 -8.85 0.76
N LEU A 47 -20.27 -8.30 -0.44
CA LEU A 47 -19.54 -8.76 -1.63
C LEU A 47 -18.18 -8.07 -1.69
N ILE A 48 -17.08 -8.84 -1.67
CA ILE A 48 -15.74 -8.30 -1.53
C ILE A 48 -14.94 -8.46 -2.83
N PHE A 49 -14.41 -7.36 -3.33
CA PHE A 49 -13.48 -7.31 -4.45
C PHE A 49 -12.08 -7.05 -3.89
N ARG A 50 -11.21 -8.07 -3.99
CA ARG A 50 -9.78 -7.97 -3.68
C ARG A 50 -8.98 -8.35 -4.92
N ASP A 51 -7.76 -7.84 -5.02
CA ASP A 51 -6.90 -7.95 -6.21
C ASP A 51 -6.93 -9.36 -6.82
N SER A 52 -7.36 -9.45 -8.08
CA SER A 52 -7.50 -10.69 -8.84
C SER A 52 -6.80 -10.53 -10.17
N LYS A 53 -6.03 -11.55 -10.56
CA LYS A 53 -5.44 -11.62 -11.91
C LYS A 53 -6.44 -12.10 -12.96
N ASP A 54 -7.55 -12.71 -12.53
CA ASP A 54 -8.56 -13.25 -13.43
C ASP A 54 -9.79 -12.34 -13.47
N GLU A 55 -9.76 -11.39 -14.39
CA GLU A 55 -10.85 -10.44 -14.65
C GLU A 55 -12.07 -11.13 -15.28
N ALA A 56 -11.85 -12.16 -16.11
CA ALA A 56 -12.92 -12.89 -16.77
C ALA A 56 -13.77 -13.65 -15.75
N LEU A 57 -13.12 -14.26 -14.75
CA LEU A 57 -13.80 -14.89 -13.62
C LEU A 57 -14.68 -13.89 -12.85
N ILE A 58 -14.15 -12.71 -12.54
CA ILE A 58 -14.91 -11.67 -11.83
C ILE A 58 -16.16 -11.30 -12.63
N LYS A 59 -15.99 -10.97 -13.92
CA LYS A 59 -17.11 -10.59 -14.80
C LYS A 59 -18.18 -11.67 -14.84
N ARG A 60 -17.79 -12.93 -15.05
CA ARG A 60 -18.74 -14.06 -15.09
C ARG A 60 -19.51 -14.20 -13.78
N LYS A 61 -18.83 -14.06 -12.63
CA LYS A 61 -19.47 -14.22 -11.32
C LYS A 61 -20.41 -13.08 -10.95
N THR A 62 -20.19 -11.88 -11.50
CA THR A 62 -20.98 -10.70 -11.16
C THR A 62 -22.04 -10.34 -12.20
N GLU A 63 -22.02 -10.95 -13.39
CA GLU A 63 -22.86 -10.53 -14.52
C GLU A 63 -24.37 -10.60 -14.25
N THR A 64 -24.80 -11.60 -13.49
CA THR A 64 -26.21 -11.86 -13.16
C THR A 64 -26.68 -11.19 -11.87
N ILE A 65 -25.76 -10.63 -11.07
CA ILE A 65 -26.10 -10.03 -9.77
C ILE A 65 -26.93 -8.78 -10.00
N SER A 66 -28.07 -8.69 -9.33
CA SER A 66 -29.02 -7.59 -9.45
C SER A 66 -29.29 -6.88 -8.12
N ILE A 67 -29.15 -7.58 -6.99
CA ILE A 67 -29.43 -7.06 -5.64
C ILE A 67 -28.30 -7.48 -4.70
N ILE A 68 -27.82 -6.53 -3.89
CA ILE A 68 -26.83 -6.75 -2.83
C ILE A 68 -27.36 -6.10 -1.54
N GLU A 69 -27.56 -6.90 -0.49
CA GLU A 69 -28.25 -6.46 0.73
C GLU A 69 -27.34 -6.14 1.92
N ASN A 70 -26.08 -6.56 1.87
CA ASN A 70 -25.06 -6.34 2.91
C ASN A 70 -23.81 -5.61 2.41
N GLY A 71 -23.98 -4.78 1.38
CA GLY A 71 -22.96 -3.88 0.89
C GLY A 71 -21.88 -4.52 0.02
N VAL A 72 -21.03 -3.64 -0.50
CA VAL A 72 -19.91 -3.95 -1.40
C VAL A 72 -18.64 -3.35 -0.83
N GLU A 73 -17.57 -4.13 -0.86
CA GLU A 73 -16.24 -3.66 -0.45
C GLU A 73 -15.24 -3.89 -1.57
N VAL A 74 -14.54 -2.85 -2.00
CA VAL A 74 -13.45 -2.92 -2.98
C VAL A 74 -12.17 -2.56 -2.26
N ILE A 75 -11.30 -3.54 -2.04
CA ILE A 75 -10.21 -3.45 -1.07
C ILE A 75 -8.88 -3.82 -1.73
N GLU A 76 -7.86 -2.97 -1.53
CA GLU A 76 -6.45 -3.27 -1.88
C GLU A 76 -6.28 -3.72 -3.34
N THR A 77 -7.02 -3.12 -4.27
CA THR A 77 -6.95 -3.48 -5.69
C THR A 77 -6.08 -2.52 -6.50
N ASN A 78 -5.57 -3.03 -7.63
CA ASN A 78 -4.92 -2.22 -8.66
C ASN A 78 -5.85 -1.81 -9.82
N ILE A 79 -7.17 -1.96 -9.62
CA ILE A 79 -8.17 -1.69 -10.65
C ILE A 79 -8.30 -0.18 -10.85
N GLU A 80 -8.18 0.28 -12.09
CA GLU A 80 -8.36 1.69 -12.44
C GLU A 80 -9.83 2.06 -12.70
N ASN A 81 -10.57 1.16 -13.34
CA ASN A 81 -11.98 1.32 -13.69
C ASN A 81 -12.79 0.16 -13.12
N PHE A 82 -13.66 0.41 -12.16
CA PHE A 82 -14.52 -0.60 -11.54
C PHE A 82 -15.89 -0.63 -12.23
N ASP A 83 -16.18 -1.62 -13.07
CA ASP A 83 -17.45 -1.71 -13.83
C ASP A 83 -18.19 -3.05 -13.68
N TYR A 84 -17.71 -3.91 -12.78
CA TYR A 84 -18.22 -5.27 -12.59
C TYR A 84 -19.67 -5.33 -12.10
N LEU A 85 -20.18 -4.25 -11.50
CA LEU A 85 -21.52 -4.16 -10.92
C LEU A 85 -22.47 -3.24 -11.71
N LYS A 86 -22.17 -2.98 -12.99
CA LYS A 86 -22.99 -2.10 -13.85
C LYS A 86 -24.46 -2.53 -13.98
N ASN A 87 -24.78 -3.81 -13.75
CA ASN A 87 -26.14 -4.36 -13.84
C ASN A 87 -26.90 -4.35 -12.51
N VAL A 88 -26.23 -4.06 -11.39
CA VAL A 88 -26.83 -4.11 -10.06
C VAL A 88 -27.83 -2.97 -9.89
N LYS A 89 -29.04 -3.30 -9.46
CA LYS A 89 -30.15 -2.36 -9.28
C LYS A 89 -30.25 -1.83 -7.86
N LYS A 90 -29.88 -2.63 -6.87
CA LYS A 90 -29.97 -2.30 -5.45
C LYS A 90 -28.70 -2.68 -4.72
N ILE A 91 -28.13 -1.73 -4.00
CA ILE A 91 -27.08 -1.98 -2.99
C ILE A 91 -27.56 -1.35 -1.69
N SER A 92 -27.68 -2.18 -0.65
CA SER A 92 -27.95 -1.70 0.70
C SER A 92 -27.01 -2.37 1.69
N ASN A 93 -26.88 -1.78 2.86
CA ASN A 93 -26.25 -2.42 4.01
C ASN A 93 -26.98 -1.99 5.29
N LYS A 94 -27.48 -2.96 6.06
CA LYS A 94 -28.19 -2.71 7.32
C LYS A 94 -27.24 -2.39 8.48
N VAL A 95 -25.94 -2.65 8.32
CA VAL A 95 -24.92 -2.42 9.33
C VAL A 95 -23.68 -1.83 8.66
N GLY A 96 -23.68 -0.51 8.45
CA GLY A 96 -22.57 0.23 7.88
C GLY A 96 -22.81 0.71 6.45
N PRO A 97 -21.74 1.11 5.73
CA PRO A 97 -21.87 1.71 4.41
C PRO A 97 -22.35 0.69 3.38
N ALA A 98 -23.09 1.17 2.40
CA ALA A 98 -23.51 0.35 1.27
C ALA A 98 -22.35 0.04 0.33
N ILE A 99 -21.43 0.98 0.15
CA ILE A 99 -20.22 0.81 -0.67
C ILE A 99 -19.02 1.33 0.10
N ALA A 100 -17.95 0.52 0.18
CA ALA A 100 -16.68 0.94 0.73
C ALA A 100 -15.54 0.70 -0.28
N PHE A 101 -14.78 1.75 -0.57
CA PHE A 101 -13.52 1.67 -1.30
C PHE A 101 -12.38 1.87 -0.30
N ARG A 102 -11.50 0.87 -0.17
CA ARG A 102 -10.45 0.86 0.84
C ARG A 102 -9.10 0.57 0.21
N ARG A 103 -8.14 1.49 0.36
CA ARG A 103 -6.74 1.24 0.00
C ARG A 103 -6.54 0.78 -1.46
N ASN A 104 -7.40 1.19 -2.39
CA ASN A 104 -7.19 0.91 -3.80
C ASN A 104 -6.13 1.85 -4.37
N LEU A 105 -5.16 1.30 -5.09
CA LEU A 105 -3.96 2.04 -5.49
C LEU A 105 -4.15 2.89 -6.75
N LYS A 106 -5.11 2.52 -7.60
CA LYS A 106 -5.26 3.11 -8.94
C LYS A 106 -6.69 3.48 -9.31
N LEU A 107 -7.66 3.30 -8.42
CA LEU A 107 -9.07 3.51 -8.73
C LEU A 107 -9.33 4.96 -9.13
N LYS A 108 -9.86 5.16 -10.34
CA LYS A 108 -10.21 6.47 -10.89
C LYS A 108 -11.67 6.56 -11.32
N ARG A 109 -12.26 5.45 -11.74
CA ARG A 109 -13.63 5.40 -12.25
C ARG A 109 -14.38 4.24 -11.62
N PHE A 110 -15.68 4.41 -11.45
CA PHE A 110 -16.58 3.31 -11.14
C PHE A 110 -17.90 3.49 -11.88
N ASN A 111 -18.51 2.37 -12.28
CA ASN A 111 -19.74 2.36 -13.06
C ASN A 111 -20.80 1.49 -12.41
N PHE A 112 -21.83 2.16 -11.89
CA PHE A 112 -23.03 1.56 -11.33
C PHE A 112 -24.27 1.92 -12.15
N GLY A 113 -24.17 1.95 -13.49
CA GLY A 113 -25.22 2.50 -14.37
C GLY A 113 -26.63 1.91 -14.20
N GLY A 114 -26.74 0.67 -13.71
CA GLY A 114 -28.01 0.02 -13.40
C GLY A 114 -28.61 0.35 -12.03
N LEU A 115 -27.86 1.04 -11.16
CA LEU A 115 -28.20 1.25 -9.75
C LEU A 115 -29.34 2.25 -9.61
N LYS A 116 -30.35 1.86 -8.83
CA LYS A 116 -31.56 2.65 -8.55
C LYS A 116 -31.80 2.84 -7.05
N TYR A 117 -31.17 2.04 -6.21
CA TYR A 117 -31.31 2.08 -4.76
C TYR A 117 -29.94 1.96 -4.10
N LEU A 118 -29.60 2.94 -3.26
CA LEU A 118 -28.34 2.99 -2.51
C LEU A 118 -28.58 3.46 -1.07
N LYS A 119 -28.33 2.60 -0.07
CA LYS A 119 -28.53 2.95 1.34
C LYS A 119 -27.63 2.19 2.31
N GLY A 120 -26.82 2.92 3.08
CA GLY A 120 -26.13 2.43 4.27
C GLY A 120 -26.89 2.80 5.54
N ASP A 121 -26.86 1.94 6.54
CA ASP A 121 -27.46 2.17 7.85
C ASP A 121 -26.37 2.38 8.92
N PRO A 122 -26.65 3.14 9.99
CA PRO A 122 -25.66 3.49 10.99
C PRO A 122 -25.09 2.26 11.71
N VAL A 123 -23.76 2.24 11.88
CA VAL A 123 -23.12 1.28 12.79
C VAL A 123 -23.31 1.79 14.22
N ARG A 124 -24.00 1.03 15.05
CA ARG A 124 -24.05 1.30 16.50
C ARG A 124 -22.75 0.84 17.15
N ILE A 125 -21.76 1.73 17.21
CA ILE A 125 -20.58 1.50 18.04
C ILE A 125 -20.94 1.94 19.46
N SER A 126 -21.14 0.97 20.36
CA SER A 126 -21.20 1.22 21.80
C SER A 126 -19.77 1.34 22.30
N GLU A 127 -19.21 2.55 22.31
CA GLU A 127 -17.98 2.79 23.07
C GLU A 127 -18.33 2.87 24.56
N GLN A 128 -17.96 1.83 25.32
CA GLN A 128 -18.20 1.76 26.78
C GLN A 128 -17.50 2.88 27.57
N LYS A 129 -16.56 3.62 26.97
CA LYS A 129 -15.66 4.53 27.67
C LYS A 129 -16.12 6.00 27.66
N PHE A 130 -16.96 6.38 26.71
CA PHE A 130 -17.59 7.69 26.62
C PHE A 130 -19.01 7.45 26.10
N SER A 131 -20.04 7.67 26.93
CA SER A 131 -21.45 7.57 26.55
C SER A 131 -21.84 8.58 25.46
N ARG A 132 -21.32 8.42 24.25
CA ARG A 132 -21.74 9.11 23.03
C ARG A 132 -22.05 8.03 22.01
N ILE A 133 -23.33 7.85 21.73
CA ILE A 133 -23.76 7.08 20.56
C ILE A 133 -23.49 7.97 19.36
N ILE A 134 -22.42 7.69 18.61
CA ILE A 134 -22.18 8.38 17.34
C ILE A 134 -22.81 7.53 16.23
N ASN A 135 -24.01 7.93 15.83
CA ASN A 135 -24.67 7.33 14.66
C ASN A 135 -24.08 7.96 13.40
N PHE A 136 -22.95 7.44 12.91
CA PHE A 136 -22.49 7.75 11.57
C PHE A 136 -23.22 6.85 10.57
N GLN A 137 -24.23 7.42 9.91
CA GLN A 137 -24.88 6.81 8.75
C GLN A 137 -24.26 7.42 7.49
N VAL A 138 -23.53 6.61 6.73
CA VAL A 138 -22.90 7.02 5.48
C VAL A 138 -23.15 5.97 4.41
N ASP A 139 -23.53 6.39 3.21
CA ASP A 139 -23.85 5.46 2.12
C ASP A 139 -22.58 4.93 1.42
N VAL A 140 -21.59 5.80 1.25
CA VAL A 140 -20.33 5.51 0.55
C VAL A 140 -19.14 5.94 1.41
N VAL A 141 -18.13 5.07 1.53
CA VAL A 141 -16.88 5.35 2.25
C VAL A 141 -15.68 5.20 1.31
N PHE A 142 -14.77 6.16 1.37
CA PHE A 142 -13.43 6.06 0.80
C PHE A 142 -12.42 6.08 1.95
N GLU A 143 -11.67 5.01 2.15
CA GLU A 143 -10.68 4.87 3.22
C GLU A 143 -9.30 4.62 2.64
N ASP A 144 -8.39 5.59 2.80
CA ASP A 144 -7.03 5.56 2.26
C ASP A 144 -7.00 5.22 0.76
N ASP A 145 -8.03 5.65 0.02
CA ASP A 145 -8.28 5.21 -1.35
C ASP A 145 -7.77 6.24 -2.37
N HIS A 146 -7.16 5.78 -3.47
CA HIS A 146 -6.68 6.68 -4.52
C HIS A 146 -7.80 7.58 -5.07
N PHE A 147 -9.03 7.06 -5.19
CA PHE A 147 -10.17 7.82 -5.69
C PHE A 147 -10.44 9.08 -4.85
N SER A 148 -10.18 9.06 -3.54
CA SER A 148 -10.39 10.23 -2.68
C SER A 148 -9.54 11.45 -3.11
N SER A 149 -8.36 11.20 -3.68
CA SER A 149 -7.43 12.25 -4.14
C SER A 149 -7.71 12.72 -5.57
N VAL A 150 -8.29 11.87 -6.42
CA VAL A 150 -8.49 12.15 -7.86
C VAL A 150 -9.96 12.35 -8.26
N GLY A 151 -10.91 11.98 -7.40
CA GLY A 151 -12.33 11.92 -7.70
C GLY A 151 -12.94 13.28 -8.05
N SER A 152 -12.40 14.37 -7.49
CA SER A 152 -12.77 15.74 -7.79
C SER A 152 -11.98 16.38 -8.93
N SER A 153 -10.87 15.76 -9.34
CA SER A 153 -9.92 16.34 -10.31
C SER A 153 -10.31 16.10 -11.77
N SER A 154 -11.10 15.05 -12.04
CA SER A 154 -11.53 14.68 -13.39
C SER A 154 -13.04 14.84 -13.55
N SER A 155 -13.48 15.38 -14.69
CA SER A 155 -14.91 15.56 -14.99
C SER A 155 -15.68 14.24 -15.01
N GLN A 156 -15.01 13.14 -15.31
CA GLN A 156 -15.63 11.83 -15.41
C GLN A 156 -15.74 11.15 -14.04
N SER A 157 -14.69 11.19 -13.21
CA SER A 157 -14.74 10.70 -11.82
C SER A 157 -15.77 11.46 -10.99
N PHE A 158 -15.86 12.78 -11.21
CA PHE A 158 -16.87 13.60 -10.56
C PHE A 158 -18.29 13.20 -10.98
N ARG A 159 -18.51 12.87 -12.27
CA ARG A 159 -19.81 12.35 -12.74
C ARG A 159 -20.17 11.02 -12.08
N ASP A 160 -19.22 10.11 -11.93
CA ASP A 160 -19.45 8.83 -11.26
C ASP A 160 -19.90 9.08 -9.80
N LEU A 161 -19.23 9.98 -9.09
CA LEU A 161 -19.59 10.35 -7.72
C LEU A 161 -20.97 11.01 -7.65
N MET A 162 -21.26 11.96 -8.53
CA MET A 162 -22.56 12.65 -8.58
C MET A 162 -23.70 11.71 -8.97
N PHE A 163 -23.44 10.67 -9.75
CA PHE A 163 -24.40 9.62 -10.03
C PHE A 163 -24.79 8.88 -8.74
N LEU A 164 -23.81 8.45 -7.94
CA LEU A 164 -24.09 7.82 -6.65
C LEU A 164 -24.80 8.78 -5.67
N GLU A 165 -24.41 10.06 -5.63
CA GLU A 165 -25.07 11.09 -4.82
C GLU A 165 -26.55 11.18 -5.16
N HIS A 166 -26.86 11.24 -6.45
CA HIS A 166 -28.23 11.37 -6.92
C HIS A 166 -29.09 10.17 -6.50
N ILE A 167 -28.58 8.94 -6.66
CA ILE A 167 -29.29 7.73 -6.27
C ILE A 167 -29.45 7.64 -4.75
N SER A 168 -28.39 7.91 -3.99
CA SER A 168 -28.41 7.95 -2.52
C SER A 168 -29.43 8.97 -2.00
N ARG A 169 -29.42 10.18 -2.55
CA ARG A 169 -30.35 11.27 -2.20
C ARG A 169 -31.80 10.88 -2.49
N SER A 170 -32.05 10.30 -3.66
CA SER A 170 -33.40 9.81 -4.03
C SER A 170 -33.86 8.66 -3.13
N THR A 171 -32.96 7.72 -2.79
CA THR A 171 -33.26 6.54 -1.97
C THR A 171 -33.66 6.92 -0.55
N ASN A 172 -32.98 7.93 0.01
CA ASN A 172 -33.17 8.37 1.39
C ASN A 172 -34.08 9.60 1.51
N GLU A 173 -34.75 9.99 0.42
CA GLU A 173 -35.68 11.14 0.36
C GLU A 173 -35.04 12.45 0.89
N ARG A 174 -33.72 12.61 0.70
CA ARG A 174 -33.00 13.78 1.20
C ARG A 174 -33.26 14.99 0.31
N THR A 175 -33.58 16.12 0.93
CA THR A 175 -33.81 17.40 0.22
C THR A 175 -32.50 18.14 -0.07
N GLU A 176 -31.51 17.99 0.80
CA GLU A 176 -30.17 18.58 0.66
C GLU A 176 -29.34 17.85 -0.41
N LYS A 177 -28.73 18.61 -1.32
CA LYS A 177 -27.70 18.10 -2.25
C LYS A 177 -26.38 17.96 -1.51
N CYS A 178 -25.63 16.89 -1.78
CA CYS A 178 -24.33 16.63 -1.17
C CYS A 178 -24.38 16.50 0.36
N SER A 179 -25.39 15.80 0.87
CA SER A 179 -25.56 15.55 2.30
C SER A 179 -24.32 14.90 2.93
N LYS A 180 -24.01 15.27 4.18
CA LYS A 180 -22.94 14.63 4.97
C LYS A 180 -23.15 13.13 5.21
N GLN A 181 -24.36 12.62 4.98
CA GLN A 181 -24.70 11.20 5.07
C GLN A 181 -24.42 10.42 3.76
N PHE A 182 -24.04 11.10 2.68
CA PHE A 182 -23.75 10.42 1.42
C PHE A 182 -22.35 9.82 1.43
N ILE A 183 -21.33 10.62 1.72
CA ILE A 183 -19.94 10.25 1.56
C ILE A 183 -19.11 10.55 2.82
N GLU A 184 -18.27 9.60 3.18
CA GLU A 184 -17.20 9.77 4.17
C GLU A 184 -15.85 9.50 3.51
N VAL A 185 -14.88 10.39 3.74
CA VAL A 185 -13.49 10.18 3.36
C VAL A 185 -12.66 10.03 4.63
N ARG A 186 -12.06 8.86 4.79
CA ARG A 186 -11.16 8.53 5.89
C ARG A 186 -9.75 8.46 5.35
N THR A 187 -8.90 9.33 5.86
CA THR A 187 -7.46 9.21 5.66
C THR A 187 -6.89 8.82 7.00
N ASN A 188 -6.47 7.57 7.14
CA ASN A 188 -5.47 7.25 8.12
C ASN A 188 -4.23 7.96 7.61
N GLU A 189 -3.91 9.10 8.19
CA GLU A 189 -2.56 9.61 8.10
C GLU A 189 -1.66 8.46 8.56
N ILE A 190 -1.04 7.74 7.63
CA ILE A 190 0.32 7.27 7.88
C ILE A 190 1.05 8.59 8.06
N SER A 191 1.10 9.05 9.31
CA SER A 191 1.52 10.39 9.62
C SER A 191 2.86 10.59 8.94
N GLU A 192 3.00 11.69 8.21
CA GLU A 192 4.31 12.11 7.74
C GLU A 192 5.31 12.14 8.91
N ASP A 193 4.81 12.29 10.13
CA ASP A 193 5.54 12.19 11.38
C ASP A 193 6.20 10.83 11.60
N ASP A 194 5.60 9.68 11.22
CA ASP A 194 6.26 8.38 11.38
C ASP A 194 7.44 8.22 10.41
N TYR A 195 7.32 8.76 9.18
CA TYR A 195 8.43 8.84 8.23
C TYR A 195 9.49 9.87 8.65
N LYS A 196 9.09 11.05 9.11
CA LYS A 196 9.99 12.09 9.62
C LYS A 196 10.73 11.60 10.86
N GLN A 197 10.07 10.91 11.77
CA GLN A 197 10.67 10.36 12.98
C GLN A 197 11.67 9.24 12.64
N LYS A 198 11.32 8.33 11.72
CA LYS A 198 12.26 7.31 11.21
C LYS A 198 13.45 7.94 10.48
N ALA A 199 13.24 9.00 9.69
CA ALA A 199 14.30 9.72 9.00
C ALA A 199 15.23 10.48 9.96
N ILE A 200 14.68 11.12 11.00
CA ILE A 200 15.45 11.78 12.05
C ILE A 200 16.32 10.77 12.82
N ILE A 201 15.74 9.63 13.22
CA ILE A 201 16.47 8.56 13.90
C ILE A 201 17.62 8.03 13.02
N ALA A 202 17.36 7.81 11.72
CA ALA A 202 18.38 7.37 10.77
C ALA A 202 19.51 8.39 10.60
N MET A 203 19.20 9.69 10.50
CA MET A 203 20.21 10.75 10.40
C MET A 203 21.07 10.86 11.66
N VAL A 204 20.46 10.75 12.85
CA VAL A 204 21.21 10.77 14.12
C VAL A 204 22.15 9.58 14.22
N ALA A 205 21.69 8.37 13.87
CA ALA A 205 22.52 7.17 13.86
C ALA A 205 23.70 7.30 12.88
N PHE A 206 23.47 7.86 11.69
CA PHE A 206 24.52 8.10 10.71
C PHE A 206 25.56 9.12 11.19
N ALA A 207 25.13 10.22 11.80
CA ALA A 207 26.03 11.22 12.35
C ALA A 207 26.97 10.64 13.43
N ILE A 208 26.43 9.80 14.32
CA ILE A 208 27.23 9.11 15.35
C ILE A 208 28.27 8.19 14.70
N LEU A 209 27.87 7.41 13.68
CA LEU A 209 28.79 6.53 12.95
C LEU A 209 29.92 7.32 12.26
N CYS A 210 29.64 8.48 11.69
CA CYS A 210 30.67 9.36 11.12
C CYS A 210 31.66 9.85 12.17
N ILE A 211 31.18 10.27 13.35
CA ILE A 211 32.05 10.73 14.45
C ILE A 211 32.96 9.60 14.93
N VAL A 212 32.41 8.41 15.17
CA VAL A 212 33.20 7.24 15.59
C VAL A 212 34.26 6.89 14.54
N SER A 213 33.89 6.92 13.26
CA SER A 213 34.83 6.66 12.15
C SER A 213 35.97 7.68 12.12
N LEU A 214 35.66 8.97 12.30
CA LEU A 214 36.68 10.03 12.37
C LEU A 214 37.62 9.87 13.56
N ILE A 215 37.12 9.43 14.72
CA ILE A 215 37.95 9.15 15.90
C ILE A 215 38.90 7.99 15.62
N ILE A 216 38.42 6.90 15.02
CA ILE A 216 39.22 5.74 14.66
C ILE A 216 40.31 6.14 13.65
N ILE A 217 39.95 6.89 12.61
CA ILE A 217 40.89 7.39 11.60
C ILE A 217 41.94 8.31 12.24
N CYS A 218 41.54 9.25 13.10
CA CYS A 218 42.46 10.13 13.81
C CYS A 218 43.44 9.36 14.71
N ASN A 219 42.95 8.36 15.45
CA ASN A 219 43.79 7.51 16.29
C ASN A 219 44.76 6.67 15.45
N TRP A 220 44.31 6.14 14.31
CA TRP A 220 45.17 5.39 13.39
C TRP A 220 46.28 6.27 12.80
N PHE A 221 45.95 7.50 12.37
CA PHE A 221 46.95 8.47 11.89
C PHE A 221 47.93 8.90 13.00
N LYS A 222 47.45 9.11 14.24
CA LYS A 222 48.33 9.40 15.38
C LYS A 222 49.26 8.24 15.70
N HIS A 223 48.75 7.01 15.70
CA HIS A 223 49.55 5.81 15.93
C HIS A 223 50.62 5.65 14.84
N ARG A 224 50.25 5.79 13.55
CA ARG A 224 51.19 5.70 12.43
C ARG A 224 52.30 6.75 12.52
N ARG A 225 51.97 8.01 12.83
CA ARG A 225 52.98 9.07 13.05
C ARG A 225 53.87 8.84 14.29
N SER A 226 53.38 8.12 15.30
CA SER A 226 54.18 7.78 16.49
C SER A 226 55.20 6.68 16.17
N VAL A 227 54.78 5.64 15.44
CA VAL A 227 55.65 4.55 14.98
C VAL A 227 56.77 5.09 14.08
N GLU A 228 56.44 5.98 13.14
CA GLU A 228 57.42 6.59 12.24
C GLU A 228 58.46 7.47 12.96
N LYS A 229 58.11 8.10 14.09
CA LYS A 229 59.05 8.86 14.92
C LYS A 229 59.97 7.97 15.77
N ASN A 230 59.50 6.79 16.18
CA ASN A 230 60.31 5.84 16.93
C ASN A 230 61.36 5.15 16.04
N ASP A 231 61.03 4.84 14.77
CA ASP A 231 62.00 4.32 13.80
C ASP A 231 63.13 5.32 13.46
N VAL A 232 62.85 6.63 13.50
CA VAL A 232 63.86 7.67 13.27
C VAL A 232 64.78 7.87 14.49
N ASN A 233 64.26 7.68 15.71
CA ASN A 233 65.05 7.81 16.94
C ASN A 233 65.94 6.58 17.21
N ASP A 234 65.53 5.37 16.84
CA ASP A 234 66.40 4.19 16.94
C ASP A 234 67.61 4.24 15.98
N LYS A 235 67.44 4.88 14.81
CA LYS A 235 68.58 5.18 13.91
C LYS A 235 69.52 6.26 14.44
N LYS A 236 69.04 7.18 15.29
CA LYS A 236 69.87 8.24 15.90
C LYS A 236 70.65 7.76 17.13
N ASN A 237 70.12 6.81 17.90
CA ASN A 237 70.83 6.25 19.06
C ASN A 237 71.95 5.27 18.72
N LYS A 238 71.95 4.67 17.52
CA LYS A 238 73.07 3.85 17.04
C LYS A 238 74.28 4.66 16.52
N GLY A 239 74.14 5.98 16.38
CA GLY A 239 75.15 6.87 15.81
C GLY A 239 76.04 7.61 16.81
N ASN A 240 75.84 7.44 18.12
CA ASN A 240 76.44 8.33 19.13
C ASN A 240 77.43 7.67 20.11
N THR A 241 77.90 6.45 19.81
CA THR A 241 78.88 5.74 20.67
C THR A 241 80.30 5.75 20.11
N ASN A 242 80.72 6.78 19.37
CA ASN A 242 82.06 6.78 18.78
C ASN A 242 82.69 8.19 18.58
N LYS A 243 82.71 9.04 19.61
CA LYS A 243 83.63 10.21 19.68
C LYS A 243 83.94 10.60 21.13
N LYS A 244 84.81 9.85 21.81
CA LYS A 244 85.70 10.41 22.85
C LYS A 244 86.74 9.36 23.25
N HIS A 245 87.95 9.48 22.69
CA HIS A 245 89.15 8.90 23.28
C HIS A 245 90.28 9.94 23.21
N GLU A 246 90.56 10.55 24.36
CA GLU A 246 91.82 11.17 24.79
C GLU A 246 91.55 11.58 26.26
N LYS A 247 92.20 11.09 27.32
CA LYS A 247 93.54 10.55 27.56
C LYS A 247 93.46 9.54 28.72
N ASP A 248 94.23 8.45 28.64
CA ASP A 248 95.24 8.02 29.64
C ASP A 248 95.56 6.51 29.58
N LYS A 249 96.82 6.25 29.23
CA LYS A 249 97.77 5.19 29.64
C LYS A 249 97.33 3.71 29.75
N LYS A 250 98.04 2.91 28.91
CA LYS A 250 99.07 1.89 29.23
C LYS A 250 98.75 0.45 28.79
N THR A 251 99.62 -0.08 27.91
CA THR A 251 100.09 -1.50 27.75
C THR A 251 98.99 -2.56 27.46
N GLU A 252 99.10 -3.53 26.55
CA GLU A 252 100.23 -4.22 25.93
C GLU A 252 99.68 -5.06 24.74
N ALA A 253 100.53 -5.26 23.73
CA ALA A 253 100.62 -6.34 22.71
C ALA A 253 99.41 -7.23 22.30
N GLY A 254 99.23 -7.41 20.97
CA GLY A 254 98.97 -8.76 20.42
C GLY A 254 97.90 -8.98 19.34
N THR A 255 98.30 -8.88 18.06
CA THR A 255 97.93 -9.76 16.91
C THR A 255 96.46 -9.93 16.41
N THR A 256 96.17 -9.29 15.25
CA THR A 256 95.75 -9.84 13.91
C THR A 256 94.64 -10.92 13.74
N PRO A 257 94.01 -11.05 12.52
CA PRO A 257 92.56 -10.86 12.34
C PRO A 257 91.89 -12.05 11.59
N LEU A 258 90.75 -11.80 10.91
CA LEU A 258 89.94 -12.64 9.99
C LEU A 258 88.69 -13.26 10.67
N LYS A 259 87.50 -13.34 10.06
CA LYS A 259 87.12 -13.33 8.64
C LYS A 259 85.62 -13.04 8.46
N LYS A 260 85.30 -12.31 7.38
CA LYS A 260 84.10 -12.32 6.51
C LYS A 260 83.11 -13.49 6.67
N SER A 261 81.80 -13.19 6.60
CA SER A 261 80.89 -13.49 5.46
C SER A 261 79.46 -12.99 5.82
N LYS A 262 78.71 -12.15 5.07
CA LYS A 262 78.05 -12.36 3.75
C LYS A 262 77.24 -13.68 3.76
N THR A 263 75.91 -13.75 3.62
CA THR A 263 74.99 -13.29 2.54
C THR A 263 73.60 -13.83 2.97
N LEU A 264 72.52 -13.03 3.05
CA LEU A 264 71.50 -12.75 2.02
C LEU A 264 70.76 -13.99 1.47
N THR A 265 69.44 -14.03 1.69
CA THR A 265 68.30 -14.52 0.85
C THR A 265 67.07 -14.52 1.80
N VAL A 266 66.06 -13.65 1.69
CA VAL A 266 65.02 -13.48 0.65
C VAL A 266 64.51 -14.82 0.16
N PHE A 267 63.25 -15.14 0.47
CA PHE A 267 62.20 -15.50 -0.49
C PHE A 267 60.85 -15.45 0.22
N ASP A 268 59.91 -14.76 -0.46
CA ASP A 268 58.44 -14.87 -0.46
C ASP A 268 57.65 -15.06 0.84
#